data_AF-A0A3N6H567-F1
#
_entry.id   AF-A0A3N6H567-F1
#
_cell.length_a   1.000
_cell.length_b   1.000
_cell.length_c   1.000
_cell.angle_alpha   90.00
_cell.angle_beta   90.00
_cell.angle_gamma   90.00
#
_symmetry.space_group_name_H-M   'P 1'
#
loop_
_entity.id
_entity.type
_entity.pdbx_description
1 polymer ?
#
loop_
_entity_poly.entity_id
_entity_poly.type
_entity_poly.pdbx_seq_one_letter_code
_entity_poly.pdbx_strand_id
1 'polypeptide(L)'
;MSTSRHPAVRLASRNAIKFDETQGVFPDVSRLSLDLTEIQDTDPRVVVQHKLDQVAALDLDHPVIVEDTALGFHSWNGLPGALIAWFVEKLGPEGIWDLVAAAEDRRAVAVSAVGIVHHGRQATWSDSTEGLLVAPRGPAAGWTSIFEVAGTGQTLAEMSRATRHQVTMRRAPLLEAREWLDQVSATVDA
;
A
#
# COMPACT_ATOMS: atom_id res chain seq x y z
N MET A 1 12.57 -28.92 -2.17
CA MET A 1 13.20 -27.77 -1.48
C MET A 1 13.34 -26.69 -2.53
N SER A 2 12.42 -25.72 -2.55
CA SER A 2 12.48 -24.60 -3.48
C SER A 2 13.54 -23.64 -2.96
N THR A 3 14.71 -23.61 -3.59
CA THR A 3 15.71 -22.60 -3.31
C THR A 3 15.17 -21.28 -3.86
N SER A 4 14.66 -20.42 -2.99
CA SER A 4 14.33 -19.04 -3.36
C SER A 4 15.55 -18.43 -4.06
N ARG A 5 15.35 -17.93 -5.29
CA ARG A 5 16.37 -17.19 -6.05
C ARG A 5 16.71 -15.83 -5.45
N HIS A 6 15.97 -15.39 -4.42
CA HIS A 6 16.12 -14.06 -3.83
C HIS A 6 16.54 -14.15 -2.35
N PRO A 7 17.37 -13.21 -1.87
CA PRO A 7 17.57 -13.01 -0.44
C PRO A 7 16.22 -12.79 0.26
N ALA A 8 16.15 -13.15 1.54
CA ALA A 8 14.91 -13.07 2.32
C ALA A 8 14.40 -11.61 2.42
N VAL A 9 13.47 -11.24 1.54
CA VAL A 9 12.87 -9.90 1.50
C VAL A 9 12.13 -9.62 2.79
N ARG A 10 12.24 -8.39 3.30
CA ARG A 10 11.47 -7.96 4.47
C ARG A 10 10.57 -6.78 4.19
N LEU A 11 9.37 -6.81 4.76
CA LEU A 11 8.43 -5.68 4.75
C LEU A 11 8.53 -4.92 6.07
N ALA A 12 8.93 -3.65 6.02
CA ALA A 12 8.93 -2.73 7.15
C ALA A 12 7.51 -2.16 7.39
N SER A 13 6.58 -3.02 7.83
CA SER A 13 5.21 -2.62 8.16
C SER A 13 4.58 -3.55 9.20
N ARG A 14 3.71 -2.99 10.05
CA ARG A 14 2.88 -3.74 11.00
C ARG A 14 1.48 -4.07 10.47
N ASN A 15 1.07 -3.46 9.36
CA ASN A 15 -0.27 -3.63 8.80
C ASN A 15 -0.46 -5.02 8.17
N ALA A 16 -1.48 -5.75 8.62
CA ALA A 16 -1.73 -7.12 8.16
C ALA A 16 -2.18 -7.22 6.70
N ILE A 17 -2.92 -6.24 6.17
CA ILE A 17 -3.35 -6.21 4.78
C ILE A 17 -2.14 -5.95 3.87
N LYS A 18 -1.31 -4.96 4.22
CA LYS A 18 -0.07 -4.67 3.48
C LYS A 18 0.82 -5.90 3.40
N PHE A 19 0.97 -6.61 4.52
CA PHE A 19 1.72 -7.86 4.57
C PHE A 19 1.10 -8.97 3.70
N ASP A 20 -0.21 -9.21 3.80
CA ASP A 20 -0.89 -10.22 3.00
C ASP A 20 -0.78 -9.99 1.48
N GLU A 21 -0.95 -8.74 1.04
CA GLU A 21 -0.81 -8.35 -0.37
C GLU A 21 0.64 -8.45 -0.85
N THR A 22 1.60 -8.03 -0.01
CA THR A 22 3.04 -8.21 -0.30
C THR A 22 3.41 -9.68 -0.42
N GLN A 23 2.89 -10.54 0.46
CA GLN A 23 3.13 -11.98 0.42
C GLN A 23 2.53 -12.64 -0.84
N GLY A 24 1.50 -12.04 -1.44
CA GLY A 24 0.96 -12.45 -2.74
C GLY A 24 1.97 -12.31 -3.89
N VAL A 25 2.93 -11.38 -3.78
CA VAL A 25 3.96 -11.11 -4.81
C VAL A 25 5.34 -11.66 -4.41
N PHE A 26 5.65 -11.62 -3.11
CA PHE A 26 6.88 -12.11 -2.47
C PHE A 26 6.53 -13.22 -1.47
N PRO A 27 6.43 -14.50 -1.90
CA PRO A 27 5.92 -15.59 -1.05
C PRO A 27 6.70 -15.79 0.27
N ASP A 28 8.00 -15.54 0.24
CA ASP A 28 8.92 -15.72 1.39
C ASP A 28 9.16 -14.42 2.18
N VAL A 29 8.34 -13.38 1.97
CA VAL A 29 8.49 -12.10 2.69
C VAL A 29 8.28 -12.28 4.18
N SER A 30 9.16 -11.68 4.98
CA SER A 30 9.01 -11.61 6.45
C SER A 30 8.78 -10.19 6.91
N ARG A 31 8.19 -10.01 8.10
CA ARG A 31 8.04 -8.67 8.69
C ARG A 31 9.35 -8.19 9.28
N LEU A 32 9.64 -6.92 9.09
CA LEU A 32 10.67 -6.20 9.81
C LEU A 32 10.00 -5.13 10.67
N SER A 33 10.16 -5.22 11.99
CA SER A 33 9.66 -4.17 12.88
C SER A 33 10.70 -3.06 12.99
N LEU A 34 10.48 -1.98 12.25
CA LEU A 34 11.19 -0.72 12.41
C LEU A 34 10.23 0.34 12.92
N ASP A 35 10.76 1.27 13.72
CA ASP A 35 10.06 2.50 14.07
C ASP A 35 10.46 3.58 13.04
N LEU A 36 9.71 3.63 11.94
CA LEU A 36 9.94 4.59 10.87
C LEU A 36 9.05 5.80 11.08
N THR A 37 9.64 6.99 11.00
CA THR A 37 8.87 8.23 11.03
C THR A 37 8.04 8.34 9.76
N GLU A 38 6.72 8.51 9.90
CA GLU A 38 5.83 8.87 8.80
C GLU A 38 5.61 10.38 8.82
N ILE A 39 6.17 11.09 7.84
CA ILE A 39 5.96 12.53 7.72
C ILE A 39 4.52 12.84 7.35
N GLN A 40 4.07 14.04 7.72
CA GLN A 40 2.72 14.50 7.39
C GLN A 40 2.69 14.98 5.94
N ASP A 41 2.21 14.12 5.06
CA ASP A 41 1.88 14.45 3.68
C ASP A 41 0.58 13.74 3.29
N THR A 42 -0.05 14.23 2.23
CA THR A 42 -1.24 13.61 1.63
C THR A 42 -0.87 12.67 0.49
N ASP A 43 0.34 12.80 -0.06
CA ASP A 43 0.87 11.97 -1.13
C ASP A 43 1.68 10.79 -0.55
N PRO A 44 1.25 9.53 -0.79
CA PRO A 44 1.95 8.38 -0.24
C PRO A 44 3.36 8.21 -0.83
N ARG A 45 3.65 8.79 -2.00
CA ARG A 45 4.99 8.76 -2.62
C ARG A 45 6.01 9.51 -1.78
N VAL A 46 5.62 10.66 -1.24
CA VAL A 46 6.47 11.49 -0.38
C VAL A 46 6.73 10.77 0.95
N VAL A 47 5.69 10.17 1.54
CA VAL A 47 5.80 9.36 2.76
C VAL A 47 6.70 8.15 2.55
N VAL A 48 6.56 7.43 1.44
CA VAL A 48 7.39 6.28 1.09
C VAL A 48 8.84 6.66 0.90
N GLN A 49 9.13 7.74 0.18
CA GLN A 49 10.52 8.17 -0.01
C GLN A 49 11.20 8.45 1.32
N HIS A 50 10.51 9.12 2.24
CA HIS A 50 11.06 9.39 3.58
C HIS A 50 11.25 8.11 4.42
N LYS A 51 10.33 7.14 4.33
CA LYS A 51 10.50 5.81 4.94
C LYS A 51 11.70 5.09 4.33
N LEU A 52 11.86 5.16 3.02
CA LEU A 52 12.91 4.47 2.28
C LEU A 52 14.29 5.00 2.62
N ASP A 53 14.44 6.33 2.72
CA ASP A 53 15.68 6.99 3.13
C ASP A 53 16.11 6.57 4.55
N GLN A 54 15.16 6.45 5.49
CA GLN A 54 15.42 5.96 6.85
C GLN A 54 15.90 4.50 6.85
N VAL A 55 15.29 3.64 6.03
CA VAL A 55 15.69 2.22 5.91
C VAL A 55 17.05 2.09 5.24
N ALA A 56 17.32 2.88 4.18
CA ALA A 56 18.60 2.88 3.48
C ALA A 56 19.76 3.24 4.41
N ALA A 57 19.55 4.18 5.35
CA ALA A 57 20.55 4.57 6.34
C ALA A 57 20.93 3.46 7.34
N LEU A 58 20.14 2.38 7.43
CA LEU A 58 20.45 1.23 8.30
C LEU A 58 21.44 0.24 7.65
N ASP A 59 21.71 0.37 6.35
CA ASP A 59 22.64 -0.47 5.57
C ASP A 59 22.45 -1.98 5.80
N LEU A 60 21.20 -2.43 5.65
CA LEU A 60 20.83 -3.83 5.88
C LEU A 60 21.27 -4.72 4.70
N ASP A 61 21.71 -5.93 5.03
CA ASP A 61 22.21 -6.94 4.09
C ASP A 61 21.12 -7.64 3.26
N HIS A 62 19.85 -7.38 3.57
CA HIS A 62 18.69 -7.97 2.90
C HIS A 62 17.80 -6.87 2.28
N PRO A 63 17.05 -7.18 1.20
CA PRO A 63 16.13 -6.22 0.62
C PRO A 63 15.02 -5.86 1.61
N VAL A 64 14.72 -4.57 1.71
CA VAL A 64 13.64 -4.07 2.56
C VAL A 64 12.65 -3.26 1.73
N ILE A 65 11.38 -3.65 1.85
CA ILE A 65 10.23 -2.97 1.27
C ILE A 65 9.61 -2.05 2.32
N VAL A 66 9.30 -0.83 1.93
CA VAL A 66 8.42 0.10 2.62
C VAL A 66 7.21 0.40 1.74
N GLU A 67 6.09 0.73 2.34
CA GLU A 67 4.85 1.01 1.60
C GLU A 67 4.00 2.04 2.35
N ASP A 68 3.31 2.88 1.57
CA ASP A 68 2.26 3.75 2.08
C ASP A 68 1.05 3.78 1.14
N THR A 69 -0.13 4.08 1.70
CA THR A 69 -1.38 4.09 0.94
C THR A 69 -2.24 5.27 1.34
N ALA A 70 -2.72 5.98 0.33
CA ALA A 70 -3.66 7.07 0.42
C ALA A 70 -5.05 6.66 -0.08
N LEU A 71 -6.07 7.30 0.47
CA LEU A 71 -7.40 7.34 -0.10
C LEU A 71 -7.83 8.81 -0.23
N GLY A 72 -7.94 9.29 -1.47
CA GLY A 72 -8.30 10.67 -1.76
C GLY A 72 -9.75 10.78 -2.23
N PHE A 73 -10.52 11.67 -1.61
CA PHE A 73 -11.90 11.94 -1.97
C PHE A 73 -11.95 13.10 -2.96
N HIS A 74 -12.67 12.95 -4.07
CA HIS A 74 -12.81 14.04 -5.05
C HIS A 74 -13.47 15.27 -4.43
N SER A 75 -14.52 15.08 -3.64
CA SER A 75 -15.23 16.17 -2.95
C SER A 75 -14.35 16.98 -1.99
N TRP A 76 -13.21 16.42 -1.54
CA TRP A 76 -12.26 17.08 -0.65
C TRP A 76 -10.92 17.38 -1.35
N ASN A 77 -10.91 17.48 -2.67
CA ASN A 77 -9.71 17.77 -3.47
C ASN A 77 -8.55 16.81 -3.17
N GLY A 78 -8.84 15.52 -3.00
CA GLY A 78 -7.85 14.47 -2.76
C GLY A 78 -7.51 14.20 -1.30
N LEU A 79 -8.08 14.96 -0.34
CA LEU A 79 -8.00 14.61 1.08
C LEU A 79 -8.90 13.41 1.43
N PRO A 80 -8.59 12.65 2.50
CA PRO A 80 -7.46 12.82 3.42
C PRO A 80 -6.12 12.33 2.86
N GLY A 81 -6.11 11.62 1.73
CA GLY A 81 -4.87 11.12 1.12
C GLY A 81 -4.18 10.10 2.04
N ALA A 82 -2.86 10.19 2.16
CA ALA A 82 -2.05 9.31 3.01
C ALA A 82 -2.38 9.44 4.52
N LEU A 83 -3.12 10.48 4.91
CA LEU A 83 -3.60 10.67 6.29
C LEU A 83 -4.83 9.79 6.63
N ILE A 84 -5.32 8.96 5.69
CA ILE A 84 -6.52 8.14 5.86
C ILE A 84 -6.49 7.25 7.11
N ALA A 85 -5.32 6.77 7.56
CA ALA A 85 -5.22 5.95 8.76
C ALA A 85 -5.76 6.67 10.00
N TRP A 86 -5.47 7.97 10.15
CA TRP A 86 -5.98 8.81 11.24
C TRP A 86 -7.49 8.98 11.16
N PHE A 87 -8.03 9.17 9.96
CA PHE A 87 -9.47 9.28 9.75
C PHE A 87 -10.18 7.99 10.13
N VAL A 88 -9.65 6.84 9.71
CA VAL A 88 -10.20 5.53 10.07
C VAL A 88 -10.11 5.30 11.58
N GLU A 89 -9.00 5.64 12.22
CA GLU A 89 -8.82 5.47 13.67
C GLU A 89 -9.84 6.27 14.47
N LYS A 90 -10.11 7.53 14.06
CA LYS A 90 -10.95 8.44 14.83
C LYS A 90 -12.43 8.36 14.49
N LEU A 91 -12.77 8.07 13.23
CA LEU A 91 -14.14 8.13 12.73
C LEU A 91 -14.71 6.75 12.40
N GLY A 92 -13.84 5.78 12.09
CA GLY A 92 -14.25 4.53 11.48
C GLY A 92 -14.84 4.71 10.07
N PRO A 93 -15.13 3.61 9.35
CA PRO A 93 -15.76 3.66 8.04
C PRO A 93 -17.12 4.36 8.05
N GLU A 94 -17.95 4.10 9.05
CA GLU A 94 -19.27 4.70 9.22
C GLU A 94 -19.18 6.22 9.35
N GLY A 95 -18.30 6.72 10.24
CA GLY A 95 -18.13 8.16 10.43
C GLY A 95 -17.54 8.85 9.20
N ILE A 96 -16.63 8.20 8.47
CA ILE A 96 -16.15 8.73 7.18
C ILE A 96 -17.30 8.82 6.18
N TRP A 97 -18.13 7.79 6.08
CA TRP A 97 -19.29 7.78 5.19
C TRP A 97 -20.25 8.92 5.54
N ASP A 98 -20.58 9.13 6.81
CA ASP A 98 -21.49 10.22 7.24
C ASP A 98 -20.99 11.60 6.81
N LEU A 99 -19.67 11.83 6.77
CA LEU A 99 -19.07 13.08 6.31
C LEU A 99 -19.18 13.31 4.80
N VAL A 100 -19.23 12.25 4.00
CA VAL A 100 -19.19 12.33 2.53
C VAL A 100 -20.49 11.89 1.85
N ALA A 101 -21.47 11.36 2.59
CA ALA A 101 -22.70 10.80 2.06
C ALA A 101 -23.51 11.79 1.23
N ALA A 102 -23.50 13.07 1.65
CA ALA A 102 -24.22 14.16 0.99
C ALA A 102 -23.41 14.82 -0.15
N ALA A 103 -22.17 14.39 -0.40
CA ALA A 103 -21.37 14.97 -1.48
C ALA A 103 -21.95 14.63 -2.85
N GLU A 104 -22.01 15.62 -3.75
CA GLU A 104 -22.43 15.40 -5.13
C GLU A 104 -21.44 14.49 -5.88
N ASP A 105 -20.14 14.69 -5.64
CA ASP A 105 -19.06 13.89 -6.21
C ASP A 105 -18.45 12.95 -5.16
N ARG A 106 -18.87 11.68 -5.21
CA ARG A 106 -18.37 10.62 -4.32
C ARG A 106 -17.23 9.81 -4.94
N ARG A 107 -16.64 10.26 -6.04
CA ARG A 107 -15.45 9.59 -6.59
C ARG A 107 -14.31 9.61 -5.59
N ALA A 108 -13.53 8.53 -5.58
CA ALA A 108 -12.33 8.44 -4.78
C ALA A 108 -11.25 7.69 -5.57
N VAL A 109 -10.01 8.00 -5.23
CA VAL A 109 -8.83 7.33 -5.79
C VAL A 109 -8.01 6.80 -4.63
N ALA A 110 -7.77 5.50 -4.64
CA ALA A 110 -6.87 4.87 -3.69
C ALA A 110 -5.49 4.70 -4.35
N VAL A 111 -4.44 5.24 -3.76
CA VAL A 111 -3.07 5.25 -4.31
C VAL A 111 -2.15 4.52 -3.35
N SER A 112 -1.31 3.62 -3.83
CA SER A 112 -0.21 3.05 -3.02
C SER A 112 1.11 3.36 -3.69
N ALA A 113 2.10 3.67 -2.84
CA ALA A 113 3.49 3.72 -3.24
C ALA A 113 4.25 2.60 -2.54
N VAL A 114 5.16 1.96 -3.28
CA VAL A 114 6.05 0.92 -2.78
C VAL A 114 7.48 1.37 -3.05
N GLY A 115 8.31 1.34 -2.01
CA GLY A 115 9.74 1.55 -2.10
C GLY A 115 10.50 0.29 -1.71
N ILE A 116 11.60 0.01 -2.39
CA ILE A 116 12.53 -1.07 -2.03
C ILE A 116 13.96 -0.56 -2.02
N VAL A 117 14.74 -1.00 -1.03
CA VAL A 117 16.18 -0.75 -0.94
C VAL A 117 16.93 -2.07 -0.85
N HIS A 118 18.03 -2.17 -1.58
CA HIS A 118 18.94 -3.31 -1.57
C HIS A 118 20.34 -2.87 -2.02
N HIS A 119 21.38 -3.16 -1.21
CA HIS A 119 22.78 -2.82 -1.50
C HIS A 119 23.01 -1.36 -1.93
N GLY A 120 22.48 -0.41 -1.14
CA GLY A 120 22.62 1.03 -1.41
C GLY A 120 21.87 1.54 -2.66
N ARG A 121 21.16 0.67 -3.37
CA ARG A 121 20.27 1.04 -4.48
C ARG A 121 18.84 1.08 -3.97
N GLN A 122 18.09 2.07 -4.44
CA GLN A 122 16.68 2.23 -4.06
C GLN A 122 15.84 2.59 -5.28
N ALA A 123 14.57 2.20 -5.23
CA ALA A 123 13.58 2.58 -6.23
C ALA A 123 12.17 2.62 -5.62
N THR A 124 11.30 3.40 -6.25
CA THR A 124 9.92 3.64 -5.81
C THR A 124 8.97 3.60 -7.01
N TRP A 125 7.81 3.00 -6.80
CA TRP A 125 6.72 2.94 -7.80
C TRP A 125 5.41 3.24 -7.11
N SER A 126 4.41 3.64 -7.89
CA SER A 126 3.06 3.88 -7.38
C SER A 126 2.02 3.57 -8.43
N ASP A 127 0.88 3.08 -7.99
CA ASP A 127 -0.30 2.88 -8.84
C ASP A 127 -1.57 3.27 -8.06
N SER A 128 -2.68 3.32 -8.78
CA SER A 128 -3.96 3.77 -8.25
C SER A 128 -5.12 2.89 -8.70
N THR A 129 -6.12 2.79 -7.82
CA THR A 129 -7.42 2.20 -8.10
C THR A 129 -8.48 3.29 -8.00
N GLU A 130 -9.26 3.47 -9.06
CA GLU A 130 -10.42 4.36 -9.05
C GLU A 130 -11.64 3.69 -8.44
N GLY A 131 -12.50 4.47 -7.81
CA GLY A 131 -13.71 3.96 -7.17
C GLY A 131 -14.68 5.03 -6.70
N LEU A 132 -15.65 4.59 -5.92
CA LEU A 132 -16.68 5.41 -5.30
C LEU A 132 -16.71 5.20 -3.79
N LEU A 133 -16.95 6.29 -3.06
CA LEU A 133 -17.30 6.25 -1.65
C LEU A 133 -18.76 5.82 -1.51
N VAL A 134 -18.97 4.77 -0.72
CA VAL A 134 -20.29 4.16 -0.49
C VAL A 134 -20.51 3.91 0.99
N ALA A 135 -21.78 3.71 1.37
CA ALA A 135 -22.10 3.22 2.70
C ALA A 135 -21.32 1.91 2.97
N PRO A 136 -20.81 1.69 4.20
CA PRO A 136 -19.98 0.53 4.51
C PRO A 136 -20.65 -0.80 4.15
N ARG A 137 -19.95 -1.66 3.39
CA ARG A 137 -20.38 -3.03 3.09
C ARG A 137 -19.22 -4.01 3.24
N GLY A 138 -19.52 -5.21 3.73
CA GLY A 138 -18.54 -6.27 3.99
C GLY A 138 -17.79 -6.10 5.33
N PRO A 139 -16.94 -7.07 5.70
CA PRO A 139 -16.14 -7.00 6.93
C PRO A 139 -15.11 -5.87 6.87
N ALA A 140 -15.30 -4.85 7.71
CA ALA A 140 -14.43 -3.68 7.73
C ALA A 140 -12.99 -4.01 8.15
N ALA A 141 -12.02 -3.57 7.36
CA ALA A 141 -10.60 -3.61 7.70
C ALA A 141 -9.91 -2.36 7.15
N GLY A 142 -9.67 -1.37 8.03
CA GLY A 142 -9.30 -0.04 7.56
C GLY A 142 -10.51 0.67 6.94
N TRP A 143 -10.33 1.27 5.77
CA TRP A 143 -11.36 1.96 4.98
C TRP A 143 -11.97 1.09 3.86
N THR A 144 -11.59 -0.19 3.76
CA THR A 144 -11.95 -1.06 2.62
C THR A 144 -13.45 -1.26 2.41
N SER A 145 -14.27 -1.11 3.45
CA SER A 145 -15.73 -1.27 3.38
C SER A 145 -16.46 -0.08 2.76
N ILE A 146 -15.83 1.08 2.66
CA ILE A 146 -16.43 2.29 2.07
C ILE A 146 -15.94 2.60 0.66
N PHE A 147 -15.02 1.80 0.12
CA PHE A 147 -14.44 2.01 -1.20
C PHE A 147 -14.90 0.92 -2.17
N GLU A 148 -15.86 1.27 -3.03
CA GLU A 148 -16.32 0.45 -4.15
C GLU A 148 -15.40 0.62 -5.34
N VAL A 149 -14.81 -0.48 -5.83
CA VAL A 149 -13.89 -0.43 -6.97
C VAL A 149 -14.68 -0.20 -8.26
N ALA A 150 -14.24 0.78 -9.05
CA ALA A 150 -14.92 1.17 -10.29
C ALA A 150 -15.17 -0.04 -11.20
N GLY A 151 -16.40 -0.16 -11.71
CA GLY A 151 -16.79 -1.23 -12.63
C GLY A 151 -17.03 -2.61 -12.01
N THR A 152 -16.85 -2.77 -10.69
CA THR A 152 -17.03 -4.08 -10.02
C THR A 152 -18.35 -4.20 -9.26
N GLY A 153 -18.92 -3.09 -8.79
CA GLY A 153 -20.08 -3.09 -7.90
C GLY A 153 -19.81 -3.66 -6.50
N GLN A 154 -18.53 -3.89 -6.15
CA GLN A 154 -18.12 -4.46 -4.88
C GLN A 154 -17.14 -3.54 -4.16
N THR A 155 -17.26 -3.46 -2.83
CA THR A 155 -16.22 -2.85 -2.01
C THR A 155 -15.01 -3.78 -1.90
N LEU A 156 -13.83 -3.23 -1.58
CA LEU A 156 -12.64 -4.04 -1.32
C LEU A 156 -12.86 -5.04 -0.16
N ALA A 157 -13.75 -4.72 0.79
CA ALA A 157 -14.12 -5.60 1.89
C ALA A 157 -15.04 -6.76 1.46
N GLU A 158 -15.86 -6.57 0.42
CA GLU A 158 -16.73 -7.62 -0.14
C GLU A 158 -15.97 -8.61 -1.03
N MET A 159 -14.77 -8.24 -1.50
CA MET A 159 -13.96 -9.06 -2.40
C MET A 159 -13.25 -10.22 -1.69
N SER A 160 -13.20 -11.36 -2.38
CA SER A 160 -12.30 -12.46 -1.97
C SER A 160 -10.84 -11.99 -1.97
N ARG A 161 -9.98 -12.66 -1.20
CA ARG A 161 -8.54 -12.38 -1.19
C ARG A 161 -7.95 -12.39 -2.60
N ALA A 162 -8.28 -13.40 -3.41
CA ALA A 162 -7.75 -13.57 -4.75
C ALA A 162 -8.18 -12.42 -5.68
N THR A 163 -9.45 -12.03 -5.64
CA THR A 163 -9.98 -10.91 -6.43
C THR A 163 -9.37 -9.59 -5.96
N ARG A 164 -9.33 -9.35 -4.64
CA ARG A 164 -8.74 -8.14 -4.06
C ARG A 164 -7.30 -7.94 -4.54
N HIS A 165 -6.48 -8.98 -4.45
CA HIS A 165 -5.08 -8.95 -4.89
C HIS A 165 -4.90 -8.61 -6.38
N GLN A 166 -5.93 -8.77 -7.21
CA GLN A 166 -5.89 -8.41 -8.64
C GLN A 166 -6.18 -6.94 -8.89
N VAL A 167 -6.97 -6.29 -8.03
CA VAL A 167 -7.51 -4.96 -8.26
C VAL A 167 -6.96 -3.89 -7.33
N THR A 168 -6.23 -4.26 -6.27
CA THR A 168 -5.65 -3.26 -5.36
C THR A 168 -4.52 -2.49 -6.05
N MET A 169 -4.46 -1.22 -5.72
CA MET A 169 -3.43 -0.27 -6.11
C MET A 169 -2.00 -0.70 -5.71
N ARG A 170 -1.85 -1.71 -4.83
CA ARG A 170 -0.53 -2.24 -4.42
C ARG A 170 0.06 -3.19 -5.45
N ARG A 171 -0.77 -3.81 -6.29
CA ARG A 171 -0.34 -4.95 -7.10
C ARG A 171 0.76 -4.59 -8.10
N ALA A 172 0.53 -3.57 -8.93
CA ALA A 172 1.50 -3.15 -9.93
C ALA A 172 2.84 -2.72 -9.30
N PRO A 173 2.89 -1.80 -8.31
CA PRO A 173 4.16 -1.36 -7.76
C PRO A 173 4.90 -2.47 -6.98
N LEU A 174 4.20 -3.46 -6.42
CA LEU A 174 4.84 -4.66 -5.85
C LEU A 174 5.47 -5.55 -6.93
N LEU A 175 4.85 -5.70 -8.11
CA LEU A 175 5.43 -6.46 -9.21
C LEU A 175 6.65 -5.75 -9.79
N GLU A 176 6.58 -4.43 -9.97
CA GLU A 176 7.71 -3.60 -10.40
C GLU A 176 8.88 -3.70 -9.39
N ALA A 177 8.59 -3.68 -8.08
CA ALA A 177 9.60 -3.88 -7.05
C ALA A 177 10.28 -5.25 -7.14
N ARG A 178 9.53 -6.31 -7.50
CA ARG A 178 10.09 -7.65 -7.69
C ARG A 178 10.99 -7.70 -8.92
N GLU A 179 10.52 -7.17 -10.05
CA GLU A 179 11.30 -7.13 -11.29
C GLU A 179 12.59 -6.32 -11.12
N TRP A 180 12.53 -5.21 -10.39
CA TRP A 180 13.70 -4.43 -10.05
C TRP A 180 14.67 -5.22 -9.16
N LEU A 181 14.18 -5.93 -8.16
CA LEU A 181 15.02 -6.73 -7.27
C LEU A 181 15.76 -7.83 -8.05
N ASP A 182 15.08 -8.50 -8.99
CA ASP A 182 15.67 -9.52 -9.86
C ASP A 182 16.87 -8.94 -10.65
N GLN A 183 16.73 -7.72 -11.17
CA GLN A 183 17.78 -7.04 -11.92
C GLN A 183 18.96 -6.61 -11.02
N VAL A 184 18.66 -6.12 -9.81
CA VAL A 184 19.70 -5.69 -8.87
C VAL A 184 20.51 -6.88 -8.37
N SER A 185 19.86 -7.97 -7.95
CA SER A 185 20.55 -9.17 -7.46
C SER A 185 21.43 -9.79 -8.55
N ALA A 186 20.96 -9.84 -9.80
CA ALA A 186 21.77 -10.34 -10.92
C ALA A 186 23.02 -9.49 -11.22
N THR A 187 23.03 -8.21 -10.83
CA THR A 187 24.18 -7.32 -11.00
C THR A 187 25.21 -7.47 -9.86
N VAL A 188 24.75 -7.81 -8.65
CA VAL A 188 25.62 -7.98 -7.47
C VAL A 188 26.32 -9.34 -7.47
N ASP A 189 25.66 -10.37 -8.01
CA ASP A 189 26.21 -11.72 -8.13
C ASP A 189 27.16 -11.90 -9.35
N ALA A 190 27.31 -10.87 -10.20
CA ALA A 190 28.15 -10.88 -11.41
C ALA A 190 29.51 -10.22 -11.18
#